data_AF-A0A960D2P3-F1
#
_entry.id   AF-A0A960D2P3-F1
#
_cell.length_a   1.000
_cell.length_b   1.000
_cell.length_c   1.000
_cell.angle_alpha   90.00
_cell.angle_beta   90.00
_cell.angle_gamma   90.00
#
_symmetry.space_group_name_H-M   'P 1'
#
loop_
_entity.id
_entity.type
_entity.pdbx_description
1 polymer ?
#
loop_
_entity_poly.entity_id
_entity_poly.type
_entity_poly.pdbx_seq_one_letter_code
_entity_poly.pdbx_strand_id
1 'polypeptide(L)' 'DPDGPYGDFYVWSDTSQRYTDARIIFIDTEESNWTFDPVRRQFYWHRFFSHQPDLN' A
#
# COMPACT_ATOMS: atom_id res chain seq x y z
N ASP A 1 4.88 -10.76 -9.87
CA ASP A 1 6.33 -11.02 -9.85
C ASP A 1 7.03 -9.76 -9.34
N PRO A 2 7.61 -9.78 -8.14
CA PRO A 2 8.37 -8.66 -7.60
C PRO A 2 9.54 -8.22 -8.48
N ASP A 3 10.14 -9.15 -9.23
CA ASP A 3 11.31 -8.89 -10.09
C ASP A 3 10.92 -8.62 -11.55
N GLY A 4 9.61 -8.62 -11.84
CA GLY A 4 9.07 -8.31 -13.15
C GLY A 4 9.08 -6.81 -13.47
N PRO A 5 8.80 -6.41 -14.73
CA PRO A 5 8.83 -5.01 -15.16
C PRO A 5 7.82 -4.11 -14.42
N TYR A 6 6.80 -4.70 -13.79
CA TYR A 6 5.79 -3.99 -13.00
C TYR A 6 5.97 -4.17 -11.48
N GLY A 7 7.08 -4.77 -11.06
CA GLY A 7 7.39 -5.08 -9.66
C GLY A 7 7.40 -3.84 -8.76
N ASP A 8 7.89 -2.73 -9.31
CA ASP A 8 8.07 -1.44 -8.64
C ASP A 8 7.08 -0.36 -9.09
N PHE A 9 6.05 -0.72 -9.87
CA PHE A 9 5.05 0.25 -10.33
C PHE A 9 4.21 0.82 -9.18
N TYR A 10 4.09 0.07 -8.08
CA TYR A 10 3.38 0.46 -6.87
C TYR A 10 4.32 0.49 -5.68
N VAL A 11 3.94 1.22 -4.64
CA VAL A 11 4.74 1.33 -3.42
C VAL A 11 4.49 0.11 -2.52
N TRP A 12 5.51 -0.74 -2.38
CA TRP A 12 5.46 -1.97 -1.57
C TRP A 12 6.28 -1.86 -0.27
N SER A 13 5.90 -2.63 0.74
CA SER A 13 6.63 -2.75 2.01
C SER A 13 6.35 -4.10 2.69
N ASP A 14 7.35 -4.66 3.38
CA ASP A 14 7.15 -5.84 4.22
C ASP A 14 6.42 -5.53 5.54
N THR A 15 6.32 -4.25 5.89
CA THR A 15 5.65 -3.76 7.11
C THR A 15 4.74 -2.58 6.82
N SER A 16 3.71 -2.39 7.64
CA SER A 16 2.84 -1.19 7.61
C SER A 16 3.42 0.02 8.36
N GLN A 17 4.71 -0.01 8.71
CA GLN A 17 5.34 1.01 9.57
C GLN A 17 6.03 2.14 8.79
N ARG A 18 5.99 2.10 7.45
CA ARG A 18 6.47 3.20 6.61
C ARG A 18 5.43 4.31 6.57
N TYR A 19 5.89 5.57 6.53
CA TYR A 19 5.05 6.77 6.41
C TYR A 19 4.00 6.94 7.52
N THR A 20 4.34 6.65 8.78
CA THR A 20 3.43 6.80 9.94
C THR A 20 2.94 8.23 10.17
N ASP A 21 3.68 9.23 9.70
CA ASP A 21 3.30 10.65 9.81
C ASP A 21 2.23 11.05 8.77
N ALA A 22 1.99 10.21 7.76
CA ALA A 22 0.99 10.48 6.75
C ALA A 22 -0.41 10.14 7.29
N ARG A 23 -1.26 11.17 7.41
CA ARG A 23 -2.66 11.00 7.81
C ARG A 23 -3.44 10.11 6.83
N ILE A 24 -4.39 9.36 7.36
CA ILE A 24 -5.42 8.65 6.60
C ILE A 24 -6.47 9.67 6.15
N ILE A 25 -6.79 9.69 4.85
CA ILE A 25 -7.75 10.67 4.29
C ILE A 25 -9.19 10.22 4.53
N PHE A 26 -9.47 8.93 4.39
CA PHE A 26 -10.79 8.33 4.58
C PHE A 26 -10.87 7.54 5.89
N ILE A 27 -10.80 8.25 7.02
CA ILE A 27 -10.80 7.65 8.36
C ILE A 27 -12.05 6.82 8.70
N ASP A 28 -13.17 7.09 8.02
CA ASP A 28 -14.43 6.39 8.27
C ASP A 28 -14.51 5.04 7.51
N THR A 29 -13.56 4.76 6.62
CA THR A 29 -13.60 3.60 5.71
C THR A 29 -12.30 2.81 5.68
N GLU A 30 -11.15 3.45 5.88
CA GLU A 30 -9.84 2.82 5.83
C GLU A 30 -9.16 2.90 7.20
N GLU A 31 -8.72 1.75 7.72
CA GLU A 31 -8.02 1.66 9.02
C GLU A 31 -6.54 2.06 8.91
N SER A 32 -5.98 2.04 7.70
CA SER A 32 -4.56 2.24 7.42
C SER A 32 -4.36 2.68 5.96
N ASN A 33 -3.25 3.37 5.69
CA ASN A 33 -2.79 3.64 4.31
C ASN A 33 -2.02 2.44 3.70
N TRP A 34 -1.92 1.33 4.44
CA TRP A 34 -1.29 0.07 4.02
C TRP A 34 -2.30 -1.06 4.04
N THR A 35 -2.42 -1.80 2.93
CA THR A 35 -3.22 -3.02 2.84
C THR A 35 -2.32 -4.20 2.44
N PHE A 36 -2.55 -5.37 3.04
CA PHE A 36 -1.77 -6.59 2.78
C PHE A 36 -2.28 -7.32 1.52
N ASP A 37 -1.38 -7.60 0.59
CA ASP A 37 -1.64 -8.45 -0.57
C ASP A 37 -1.29 -9.92 -0.26
N PRO A 38 -2.25 -10.87 -0.29
CA PRO A 38 -2.00 -12.27 0.05
C PRO A 38 -1.21 -13.05 -1.01
N VAL A 39 -1.15 -12.57 -2.26
CA VAL A 39 -0.44 -13.20 -3.37
C VAL A 39 1.04 -12.82 -3.32
N ARG A 40 1.34 -11.53 -3.16
CA ARG A 40 2.71 -11.00 -3.06
C ARG A 40 3.28 -11.14 -1.63
N ARG A 41 2.41 -11.29 -0.64
CA ARG A 41 2.74 -11.34 0.80
C ARG A 41 3.44 -10.08 1.31
N GLN A 42 3.07 -8.93 0.76
CA GLN A 42 3.61 -7.61 1.12
C GLN A 42 2.46 -6.62 1.27
N PHE A 43 2.71 -5.51 1.95
CA PHE A 43 1.78 -4.40 2.03
C PHE A 43 1.98 -3.47 0.82
N TYR A 44 0.88 -2.96 0.26
CA TYR A 44 0.92 -1.87 -0.71
C TYR A 44 0.31 -0.59 -0.12
N TRP A 45 0.83 0.55 -0.56
CA TRP A 45 0.40 1.87 -0.10
C TRP A 45 -0.80 2.38 -0.90
N HIS A 46 -1.76 2.99 -0.21
CA HIS A 46 -2.87 3.74 -0.79
C HIS A 46 -3.20 4.96 0.06
N ARG A 47 -3.46 6.12 -0.57
CA ARG A 47 -3.90 7.34 0.12
C ARG A 47 -5.42 7.49 0.19
N PHE A 48 -6.12 6.79 -0.69
CA PHE A 48 -7.57 6.79 -0.83
C PHE A 48 -8.09 5.41 -0.43
N PHE A 49 -8.85 4.74 -1.31
CA PHE A 49 -9.33 3.39 -1.04
C PHE A 49 -8.25 2.33 -1.29
N SER A 50 -8.33 1.21 -0.56
CA SER A 50 -7.47 0.04 -0.75
C SER A 50 -7.42 -0.46 -2.20
N HIS A 51 -8.51 -0.37 -2.96
CA HIS A 51 -8.53 -0.79 -4.37
C HIS A 51 -7.84 0.21 -5.33
N GLN A 52 -7.30 1.31 -4.82
CA GLN A 52 -6.58 2.35 -5.55
C GLN A 52 -5.12 2.45 -5.07
N PRO A 53 -4.26 1.48 -5.42
CA PRO A 53 -2.85 1.51 -5.04
C PRO A 53 -2.12 2.70 -5.66
N ASP A 54 -1.32 3.39 -4.86
CA ASP A 54 -0.51 4.53 -5.30
C ASP A 54 0.66 4.05 -6.17
N LEU A 55 0.89 4.77 -7.27
CA LEU A 55 2.07 4.59 -8.13
C LEU A 55 3.34 5.04 -7.39
N ASN A 56 4.46 4.34 -7.61
CA ASN A 56 5.77 4.67 -7.06
C ASN A 56 6.45 5.83 -7.82
#